data_AF-A0A9W9IQH7-F1
#
_entry.id   AF-A0A9W9IQH7-F1
#
_cell.length_a   1.000
_cell.length_b   1.000
_cell.length_c   1.000
_cell.angle_alpha   90.00
_cell.angle_beta   90.00
_cell.angle_gamma   90.00
#
_symmetry.space_group_name_H-M   'P 1'
#
loop_
_entity.id
_entity.type
_entity.pdbx_description
1 polymer ?
#
loop_
_entity_poly.entity_id
_entity_poly.type
_entity_poly.pdbx_seq_one_letter_code
_entity_poly.pdbx_strand_id
1 'polypeptide(L)'
;MPHPIRVSHRFALSLGPCLSIQTGPLYISTVEAEPLHSYRKGGYYLVTLGEYLKAGRYKVLYKLGWGGYLIVWAARDQREEMYVAVKISVIETEDT
;
A
#
# COMPACT_ATOMS: atom_id res chain seq x y z
N MET A 1 -0.74 2.05 -20.05
CA MET A 1 0.00 3.16 -19.40
C MET A 1 0.45 2.71 -18.01
N PRO A 2 1.64 3.12 -17.52
CA PRO A 2 2.09 2.78 -16.17
C PRO A 2 1.26 3.53 -15.09
N HIS A 3 0.94 2.86 -13.98
CA HIS A 3 0.11 3.42 -12.91
C HIS A 3 0.78 4.65 -12.24
N PRO A 4 0.00 5.68 -11.86
CA PRO A 4 0.52 6.82 -11.11
C PRO A 4 0.91 6.42 -9.69
N ILE A 5 2.17 6.02 -9.49
CA ILE A 5 2.74 5.79 -8.16
C ILE A 5 3.24 7.12 -7.61
N ARG A 6 2.67 7.58 -6.50
CA ARG A 6 3.14 8.75 -5.74
C ARG A 6 3.71 8.31 -4.39
N VAL A 7 4.80 8.93 -3.96
CA VAL A 7 5.50 8.57 -2.72
C VAL A 7 5.54 9.77 -1.78
N SER A 8 5.11 9.60 -0.54
CA SER A 8 5.22 10.61 0.52
C SER A 8 6.28 10.22 1.54
N HIS A 9 7.17 11.17 1.84
CA HIS A 9 8.21 11.08 2.86
C HIS A 9 7.79 11.75 4.18
N ARG A 10 6.64 12.44 4.22
CA ARG A 10 6.04 12.97 5.45
C ARG A 10 5.08 11.95 6.03
N PHE A 11 5.44 11.43 7.20
CA PHE A 11 4.69 10.43 7.94
C PHE A 11 3.98 11.11 9.13
N ALA A 12 2.66 11.00 9.20
CA ALA A 12 1.90 11.24 10.42
C ALA A 12 1.15 9.93 10.73
N LEU A 13 1.75 9.06 11.54
CA LEU A 13 1.02 7.94 12.12
C LEU A 13 0.76 8.27 13.58
N SER A 14 -0.50 8.49 13.92
CA SER A 14 -0.98 8.25 15.29
C SER A 14 -1.07 6.73 15.45
N LEU A 15 0.00 6.11 15.95
CA LEU A 15 -0.06 4.73 16.41
C LEU A 15 -0.50 4.75 17.88
N GLY A 16 -1.80 4.57 18.12
CA GLY A 16 -2.29 4.23 19.45
C GLY A 16 -1.88 2.79 19.79
N PRO A 17 -1.41 2.50 21.02
CA PRO A 17 -1.04 1.15 21.40
C PRO A 17 -2.32 0.37 21.75
N CYS A 18 -2.67 -0.64 20.95
CA CYS A 18 -3.64 -1.64 21.36
C CYS A 18 -2.87 -2.88 21.84
N LEU A 19 -3.00 -3.17 23.13
CA LEU A 19 -2.34 -4.28 23.82
C LEU A 19 -3.19 -5.54 23.71
N SER A 20 -2.66 -6.64 23.16
CA SER A 20 -2.87 -7.99 23.72
C SER A 20 -2.07 -9.10 23.01
N ILE A 21 -1.24 -9.76 23.83
CA ILE A 21 -0.86 -11.19 23.91
C ILE A 21 -0.12 -11.84 22.72
N GLN A 22 1.16 -12.14 22.97
CA GLN A 22 2.08 -12.94 22.15
C GLN A 22 1.75 -14.43 22.17
N THR A 23 1.29 -14.95 21.04
CA THR A 23 1.73 -16.24 20.46
C THR A 23 2.17 -15.90 19.02
N GLY A 24 3.26 -16.51 18.52
CA GLY A 24 4.09 -16.01 17.38
C GLY A 24 3.29 -15.32 16.27
N PRO A 25 3.75 -14.15 15.76
CA PRO A 25 2.84 -13.07 15.39
C PRO A 25 1.92 -13.51 14.26
N LEU A 26 0.69 -13.87 14.61
CA LEU A 26 -0.44 -13.84 13.69
C LEU A 26 -0.50 -12.43 13.15
N TYR A 27 -0.20 -12.27 11.86
CA TYR A 27 -0.31 -10.98 11.20
C TYR A 27 -1.79 -10.64 11.07
N ILE A 28 -2.31 -9.88 12.03
CA ILE A 28 -3.66 -9.33 12.01
C ILE A 28 -3.54 -7.88 11.57
N SER A 29 -3.99 -7.59 10.36
CA SER A 29 -4.12 -6.21 9.89
C SER A 29 -5.33 -5.57 10.57
N THR A 30 -5.15 -4.41 11.19
CA THR A 30 -6.25 -3.58 11.71
C THR A 30 -6.91 -2.72 10.62
N VAL A 31 -6.40 -2.77 9.39
CA VAL A 31 -6.90 -2.00 8.25
C VAL A 31 -8.04 -2.75 7.58
N GLU A 32 -9.19 -2.10 7.43
CA GLU A 32 -10.33 -2.66 6.69
C GLU A 32 -9.95 -3.04 5.24
N ALA A 33 -10.50 -4.15 4.77
CA ALA A 33 -10.33 -4.57 3.39
C ALA A 33 -11.14 -3.70 2.43
N GLU A 34 -10.58 -3.41 1.26
CA GLU A 34 -11.34 -2.84 0.16
C GLU A 34 -12.33 -3.87 -0.43
N PRO A 35 -13.37 -3.43 -1.15
CA PRO A 35 -14.27 -4.34 -1.83
C PRO A 35 -13.54 -5.16 -2.88
N LEU A 36 -13.70 -6.48 -2.83
CA LEU A 36 -13.06 -7.41 -3.78
C LEU A 36 -13.35 -7.06 -5.25
N HIS A 37 -14.55 -6.56 -5.54
CA HIS A 37 -14.98 -6.18 -6.89
C HIS A 37 -14.25 -4.94 -7.47
N SER A 38 -13.47 -4.23 -6.65
CA SER A 38 -12.64 -3.12 -7.09
C SER A 38 -11.35 -3.60 -7.78
N TYR A 39 -10.95 -4.87 -7.61
CA TYR A 39 -9.86 -5.49 -8.37
C TYR A 39 -10.36 -5.97 -9.73
N ARG A 40 -10.48 -5.05 -10.68
CA ARG A 40 -10.95 -5.30 -12.04
C ARG A 40 -10.14 -4.49 -13.05
N LYS A 41 -10.36 -4.75 -14.34
CA LYS A 41 -9.89 -3.84 -15.40
C LYS A 41 -10.46 -2.44 -15.11
N GLY A 42 -9.59 -1.42 -15.08
CA GLY A 42 -9.98 -0.07 -14.70
C GLY A 42 -10.06 0.18 -13.18
N GLY A 43 -9.68 -0.80 -12.35
CA GLY A 43 -9.86 -0.80 -10.90
C GLY A 43 -8.55 -0.65 -10.12
N TYR A 44 -8.46 -1.21 -8.91
CA TYR A 44 -7.22 -1.21 -8.13
C TYR A 44 -6.16 -2.12 -8.75
N TYR A 45 -4.92 -1.66 -8.68
CA TYR A 45 -3.75 -2.46 -9.04
C TYR A 45 -3.45 -3.46 -7.91
N LEU A 46 -3.24 -4.73 -8.29
CA LEU A 46 -2.88 -5.78 -7.35
C LEU A 46 -1.42 -5.59 -6.93
N VAL A 47 -1.17 -5.45 -5.62
CA VAL A 47 0.18 -5.39 -5.05
C VAL A 47 0.32 -6.48 -4.01
N THR A 48 1.46 -7.16 -4.06
CA THR A 48 1.82 -8.21 -3.11
C THR A 48 2.82 -7.73 -2.06
N LEU A 49 2.75 -8.29 -0.85
CA LEU A 49 3.75 -8.00 0.17
C LEU A 49 5.12 -8.51 -0.30
N GLY A 50 6.16 -7.70 -0.10
CA GLY A 50 7.51 -7.97 -0.58
C GLY A 50 7.78 -7.59 -2.04
N GLU A 51 6.76 -7.17 -2.79
CA GLU A 51 6.92 -6.66 -4.16
C GLU A 51 7.81 -5.42 -4.21
N TYR A 52 8.57 -5.31 -5.31
CA TYR A 52 9.44 -4.18 -5.56
C TYR A 52 8.86 -3.26 -6.64
N LEU A 53 8.54 -2.03 -6.26
CA LEU A 53 8.00 -1.00 -7.15
C LEU A 53 9.10 -0.05 -7.64
N LYS A 54 8.83 0.63 -8.76
CA LYS A 54 9.73 1.62 -9.38
C LYS A 54 11.17 1.10 -9.55
N ALA A 55 11.30 0.03 -10.34
CA ALA A 55 12.59 -0.58 -10.67
C ALA A 55 13.44 -0.94 -9.43
N GLY A 56 12.82 -1.57 -8.44
CA GLY A 56 13.52 -2.04 -7.24
C GLY A 56 13.61 -1.03 -6.09
N ARG A 57 13.21 0.24 -6.28
CA ARG A 57 13.43 1.26 -5.25
C ARG A 57 12.55 1.08 -4.01
N TYR A 58 11.29 0.68 -4.16
CA TYR A 58 10.36 0.62 -3.03
C TYR A 58 9.92 -0.81 -2.77
N LYS A 59 10.34 -1.39 -1.65
CA LYS A 59 9.89 -2.72 -1.20
C LYS A 59 8.62 -2.58 -0.38
N VAL A 60 7.51 -3.18 -0.82
CA VAL A 60 6.22 -3.14 -0.13
C VAL A 60 6.27 -3.99 1.14
N LEU A 61 5.80 -3.44 2.26
CA LEU A 61 5.85 -4.09 3.57
C LEU A 61 4.46 -4.41 4.12
N TYR A 62 3.57 -3.41 4.15
CA TYR A 62 2.23 -3.53 4.76
C TYR A 62 1.24 -2.61 4.03
N LYS A 63 -0.05 -2.96 4.07
CA LYS A 63 -1.11 -2.04 3.64
C LYS A 63 -1.38 -1.02 4.76
N LEU A 64 -1.45 0.26 4.42
CA LEU A 64 -1.80 1.34 5.36
C LEU A 64 -3.27 1.73 5.27
N GLY A 65 -3.91 1.51 4.12
CA GLY A 65 -5.28 1.91 3.91
C GLY A 65 -5.69 1.88 2.45
N TRP A 66 -6.94 2.15 2.22
CA TRP A 66 -7.52 2.35 0.90
C TRP A 66 -8.54 3.50 0.99
N GLY A 67 -8.82 4.10 -0.15
CA GLY A 67 -9.87 5.10 -0.34
C GLY A 67 -10.36 5.01 -1.77
N GLY A 68 -11.48 5.67 -2.10
CA GLY A 68 -12.28 5.36 -3.30
C GLY A 68 -11.51 5.17 -4.62
N TYR A 69 -10.37 5.82 -4.82
CA TYR A 69 -9.56 5.73 -6.03
C TYR A 69 -8.10 5.35 -5.81
N LEU A 70 -7.69 4.96 -4.58
CA LEU A 70 -6.29 4.66 -4.28
C LEU A 70 -6.11 3.65 -3.14
N ILE A 71 -5.00 2.92 -3.19
CA ILE A 71 -4.50 2.12 -2.08
C ILE A 71 -3.18 2.73 -1.59
N VAL A 72 -2.99 2.75 -0.28
CA VAL A 72 -1.77 3.24 0.37
C VAL A 72 -1.01 2.07 1.00
N TRP A 73 0.26 1.96 0.64
CA TRP A 73 1.17 0.93 1.13
C TRP A 73 2.32 1.56 1.92
N ALA A 74 2.70 0.94 3.04
CA ALA A 74 3.98 1.17 3.68
C ALA A 74 5.04 0.44 2.86
N ALA A 75 6.11 1.14 2.52
CA ALA A 75 7.26 0.57 1.82
C ALA A 75 8.57 1.04 2.43
N ARG A 76 9.64 0.28 2.16
CA ARG A 76 11.02 0.70 2.43
C ARG A 76 11.64 1.24 1.14
N ASP A 77 12.02 2.51 1.14
CA ASP A 77 12.91 3.05 0.12
C ASP A 77 14.29 2.41 0.30
N GLN A 78 14.72 1.64 -0.68
CA GLN A 78 16.00 0.92 -0.67
C GLN A 78 17.18 1.85 -0.95
N ARG A 79 16.96 3.07 -1.47
CA ARG A 79 18.03 4.03 -1.76
C ARG A 79 18.31 4.95 -0.58
N GLU A 80 17.25 5.51 -0.01
CA GLU A 80 17.33 6.46 1.12
C GLU A 80 17.23 5.75 2.48
N GLU A 81 17.05 4.42 2.47
CA GLU A 81 16.92 3.61 3.68
C GLU A 81 15.88 4.16 4.68
N MET A 82 14.71 4.53 4.17
CA MET A 82 13.64 5.10 4.98
C MET A 82 12.27 4.50 4.68
N TYR A 83 11.37 4.57 5.65
CA TYR A 83 10.00 4.15 5.48
C TYR A 83 9.18 5.25 4.79
N VAL A 84 8.45 4.87 3.75
CA VAL A 84 7.66 5.78 2.93
C VAL A 84 6.25 5.25 2.73
N ALA A 85 5.31 6.16 2.48
CA ALA A 85 3.96 5.81 2.06
C ALA A 85 3.88 5.87 0.53
N VAL A 86 3.54 4.75 -0.10
CA VAL A 86 3.34 4.62 -1.54
C VAL A 86 1.85 4.62 -1.83
N LYS A 87 1.39 5.62 -2.58
CA LYS A 87 0.01 5.73 -3.05
C LYS A 87 -0.07 5.25 -4.49
N ILE A 88 -0.99 4.35 -4.76
CA ILE A 88 -1.24 3.80 -6.09
C ILE A 88 -2.71 4.05 -6.40
N SER A 89 -2.98 4.85 -7.42
CA SER A 89 -4.34 5.11 -7.87
C SER A 89 -4.90 3.97 -8.71
N VAL A 90 -6.22 3.95 -8.89
CA VAL A 90 -6.89 3.07 -9.85
C VAL A 90 -6.29 3.20 -11.24
N ILE A 91 -6.43 2.13 -12.00
CA ILE A 91 -6.07 2.06 -13.40
C ILE A 91 -7.13 2.87 -14.16
N GLU A 92 -6.82 4.08 -14.62
CA GLU A 92 -7.72 4.75 -15.56
C GLU A 92 -7.70 3.94 -16.87
N THR A 93 -8.82 3.31 -17.21
CA THR A 93 -9.07 2.87 -18.58
C THR A 93 -9.49 4.09 -19.37
N GLU A 94 -8.69 4.49 -20.36
CA GLU A 94 -9.22 5.30 -21.46
C GLU A 94 -10.33 4.46 -22.10
N ASP A 95 -11.58 4.91 -21.94
CA ASP A 95 -12.71 4.36 -22.67
C ASP A 95 -12.48 4.69 -24.15
N THR A 96 -12.16 3.66 -24.94
CA THR A 96 -12.18 3.72 -26.41
C THR A 96 -13.58 3.37 -26.90
#